data_AF-A0A4Q9HV32-F1
#
_entry.id   AF-A0A4Q9HV32-F1
#
_cell.length_a   1.000
_cell.length_b   1.000
_cell.length_c   1.000
_cell.angle_alpha   90.00
_cell.angle_beta   90.00
_cell.angle_gamma   90.00
#
_symmetry.space_group_name_H-M   'P 1'
#
loop_
_entity.id
_entity.type
_entity.pdbx_description
1 polymer ?
#
loop_
_entity_poly.entity_id
_entity_poly.type
_entity_poly.pdbx_seq_one_letter_code
_entity_poly.pdbx_strand_id
1 'polypeptide(L)'
;MTAQTLAAEPAAPQHPDIHGNDTEQQPAPADHAPATEAPTLAAIISANVRVLRRRHRWTQAEAGQHWGEITGRPMNAATWSVAERAGGRAWAADDLAVAAQLFGLDPADLLTPIGACEQCGDQPPAGFICSTCGAEAPRKA
;
A
#
# COMPACT_ATOMS: atom_id res chain seq x y z
N MET A 1 -70.63 -15.66 40.72
CA MET A 1 -71.03 -15.41 39.32
C MET A 1 -71.48 -13.96 39.23
N THR A 2 -70.58 -13.07 38.82
CA THR A 2 -70.79 -11.62 38.71
C THR A 2 -69.83 -11.07 37.64
N ALA A 3 -70.43 -10.33 36.69
CA ALA A 3 -69.92 -9.31 35.75
C ALA A 3 -68.43 -9.28 35.35
N GLN A 4 -68.07 -9.42 34.07
CA GLN A 4 -68.02 -8.34 33.03
C GLN A 4 -66.97 -7.26 33.32
N THR A 5 -65.98 -7.11 32.44
CA THR A 5 -65.62 -5.84 31.77
C THR A 5 -64.48 -6.09 30.77
N LEU A 6 -64.74 -5.82 29.48
CA LEU A 6 -63.75 -5.67 28.42
C LEU A 6 -62.88 -4.44 28.73
N ALA A 7 -61.56 -4.61 28.74
CA ALA A 7 -60.62 -3.51 28.72
C ALA A 7 -60.07 -3.34 27.31
N ALA A 8 -60.22 -2.11 26.81
CA ALA A 8 -59.91 -1.65 25.47
C ALA A 8 -58.42 -1.74 25.13
N GLU A 9 -58.17 -2.10 23.87
CA GLU A 9 -56.91 -1.98 23.15
C GLU A 9 -56.52 -0.49 23.01
N PRO A 10 -55.30 -0.07 23.39
CA PRO A 10 -54.86 1.29 23.13
C PRO A 10 -54.44 1.43 21.66
N ALA A 11 -55.19 2.26 20.93
CA ALA A 11 -54.87 2.70 19.59
C ALA A 11 -53.46 3.31 19.51
N ALA A 12 -52.64 2.78 18.62
CA ALA A 12 -51.32 3.33 18.30
C ALA A 12 -51.47 4.73 17.68
N PRO A 13 -50.64 5.72 18.07
CA PRO A 13 -50.63 7.03 17.43
C PRO A 13 -50.16 6.91 15.98
N GLN A 14 -50.98 7.42 15.06
CA GLN A 14 -50.61 7.60 13.66
C GLN A 14 -49.53 8.67 13.58
N HIS A 15 -48.33 8.30 13.13
CA HIS A 15 -47.32 9.26 12.71
C HIS A 15 -47.67 9.77 11.31
N PRO A 16 -47.73 11.09 11.09
CA PRO A 16 -48.02 11.64 9.78
C PRO A 16 -46.86 11.43 8.81
N ASP A 17 -47.21 11.10 7.56
CA ASP A 17 -46.34 11.14 6.39
C ASP A 17 -45.72 12.54 6.26
N ILE A 18 -44.43 12.67 6.59
CA ILE A 18 -43.63 13.82 6.19
C ILE A 18 -42.83 13.41 4.96
N HIS A 19 -43.48 13.56 3.80
CA HIS A 19 -42.80 13.77 2.53
C HIS A 19 -42.12 15.16 2.56
N GLY A 20 -41.00 15.24 3.27
CA GLY A 20 -40.07 16.37 3.24
C GLY A 20 -39.10 16.17 2.10
N ASN A 21 -39.38 16.82 0.98
CA ASN A 21 -38.54 16.86 -0.21
C ASN A 21 -37.38 17.83 0.04
N ASP A 22 -36.46 17.49 0.95
CA ASP A 22 -35.23 18.25 1.14
C ASP A 22 -34.20 17.77 0.11
N THR A 23 -34.29 18.39 -1.07
CA THR A 23 -33.17 18.50 -2.00
C THR A 23 -32.11 19.34 -1.28
N GLU A 24 -31.37 18.73 -0.36
CA GLU A 24 -30.16 19.33 0.16
C GLU A 24 -29.17 19.33 -1.00
N GLN A 25 -28.98 20.52 -1.56
CA GLN A 25 -28.05 20.80 -2.63
C GLN A 25 -26.67 20.27 -2.26
N GLN A 26 -26.34 19.12 -2.82
CA GLN A 26 -24.98 18.62 -2.83
C GLN A 26 -24.11 19.71 -3.49
N PRO A 27 -23.17 20.34 -2.76
CA PRO A 27 -22.27 21.29 -3.38
C PRO A 27 -21.50 20.54 -4.48
N ALA A 28 -21.38 21.20 -5.64
CA ALA A 28 -20.62 20.70 -6.78
C ALA A 28 -19.27 20.11 -6.32
N PRO A 29 -18.76 19.05 -6.99
CA PRO A 29 -17.46 18.51 -6.64
C PRO A 29 -16.42 19.62 -6.83
N ALA A 30 -16.04 20.25 -5.71
CA ALA A 30 -14.82 21.01 -5.64
C ALA A 30 -13.72 20.09 -6.14
N ASP A 31 -12.82 20.63 -6.97
CA ASP A 31 -11.54 20.00 -7.30
C ASP A 31 -10.85 19.61 -5.99
N HIS A 32 -11.09 18.37 -5.55
CA HIS A 32 -10.34 17.76 -4.47
C HIS A 32 -8.98 17.48 -5.07
N ALA A 33 -8.07 18.45 -4.95
CA ALA A 33 -6.66 18.15 -4.93
C ALA A 33 -6.49 16.93 -4.02
N PRO A 34 -5.89 15.82 -4.49
CA PRO A 34 -5.89 14.58 -3.74
C PRO A 34 -5.27 14.86 -2.38
N ALA A 35 -6.07 14.69 -1.33
CA ALA A 35 -5.54 14.64 0.03
C ALA A 35 -4.38 13.65 0.00
N THR A 36 -3.25 14.04 0.55
CA THR A 36 -2.06 13.19 0.62
C THR A 36 -2.36 12.04 1.58
N GLU A 37 -3.05 11.02 1.07
CA GLU A 37 -3.45 9.83 1.82
C GLU A 37 -2.18 9.12 2.28
N ALA A 38 -2.19 8.66 3.52
CA ALA A 38 -1.04 7.94 4.09
C ALA A 38 -0.70 6.74 3.18
N PRO A 39 0.59 6.45 2.96
CA PRO A 39 0.97 5.35 2.09
C PRO A 39 0.43 4.03 2.65
N THR A 40 -0.15 3.22 1.76
CA THR A 40 -0.61 1.88 2.14
C THR A 40 0.57 0.97 2.49
N LEU A 41 0.32 -0.08 3.26
CA LEU A 41 1.35 -1.05 3.62
C LEU A 41 2.01 -1.69 2.39
N ALA A 42 1.23 -2.01 1.36
CA ALA A 42 1.76 -2.51 0.10
C ALA A 42 2.71 -1.51 -0.57
N ALA A 43 2.40 -0.21 -0.53
CA ALA A 43 3.29 0.83 -1.06
C ALA A 43 4.60 0.93 -0.25
N ILE A 44 4.52 0.81 1.08
CA ILE A 44 5.71 0.77 1.96
C ILE A 44 6.60 -0.42 1.62
N ILE A 45 6.03 -1.63 1.53
CA ILE A 45 6.79 -2.84 1.21
C ILE A 45 7.43 -2.73 -0.17
N SER A 46 6.68 -2.28 -1.19
CA SER A 46 7.21 -2.08 -2.54
C SER A 46 8.37 -1.09 -2.58
N ALA A 47 8.29 0.01 -1.82
CA ALA A 47 9.37 0.98 -1.70
C ALA A 47 10.61 0.38 -1.00
N ASN A 48 10.39 -0.34 0.10
CA ASN A 48 11.46 -1.01 0.86
C ASN A 48 12.21 -2.03 0.01
N VAL A 49 11.48 -2.88 -0.70
CA VAL A 49 12.04 -3.89 -1.61
C VAL A 49 12.91 -3.24 -2.69
N ARG A 50 12.46 -2.10 -3.25
CA ARG A 50 13.25 -1.33 -4.22
C ARG A 50 14.53 -0.76 -3.61
N VAL A 51 14.44 -0.18 -2.42
CA VAL A 51 15.59 0.39 -1.70
C VAL A 51 16.61 -0.71 -1.38
N LEU A 52 16.15 -1.83 -0.84
CA LEU A 52 17.00 -2.96 -0.48
C LEU A 52 17.69 -3.55 -1.72
N ARG A 53 16.95 -3.81 -2.80
CA ARG A 53 17.55 -4.29 -4.05
C ARG A 53 18.68 -3.37 -4.53
N ARG A 54 18.47 -2.06 -4.50
CA ARG A 54 19.49 -1.07 -4.89
C ARG A 54 20.71 -1.12 -3.99
N ARG A 55 20.51 -1.24 -2.66
CA ARG A 55 21.60 -1.40 -1.68
C ARG A 55 22.45 -2.65 -1.95
N HIS A 56 21.81 -3.73 -2.37
CA HIS A 56 22.49 -4.94 -2.82
C HIS A 56 23.12 -4.84 -4.22
N ARG A 57 22.89 -3.74 -4.94
CA ARG A 57 23.34 -3.48 -6.31
C ARG A 57 22.82 -4.51 -7.32
N TRP A 58 21.66 -5.08 -7.06
CA TRP A 58 21.03 -6.02 -7.97
C TRP A 58 20.16 -5.28 -8.98
N THR A 59 20.19 -5.74 -10.22
CA THR A 59 19.16 -5.48 -11.22
C THR A 59 17.86 -6.19 -10.83
N GLN A 60 16.73 -5.78 -11.43
CA GLN A 60 15.45 -6.48 -11.23
C GLN A 60 15.50 -7.94 -11.70
N ALA A 61 16.30 -8.24 -12.73
CA ALA A 61 16.49 -9.60 -13.21
C ALA A 61 17.25 -10.47 -12.18
N GLU A 62 18.32 -9.93 -11.58
CA GLU A 62 19.10 -10.63 -10.54
C GLU A 62 18.27 -10.86 -9.27
N ALA A 63 17.52 -9.86 -8.80
CA ALA A 63 16.57 -10.05 -7.70
C ALA A 63 15.54 -11.15 -8.02
N GLY A 64 15.12 -11.22 -9.29
CA GLY A 64 14.33 -12.29 -9.88
C GLY A 64 14.90 -13.69 -9.73
N GLN A 65 16.20 -13.83 -9.98
CA GLN A 65 16.91 -15.10 -9.82
C GLN A 65 17.04 -15.48 -8.36
N HIS A 66 17.48 -14.55 -7.49
CA HIS A 66 17.62 -14.83 -6.05
C HIS A 66 16.28 -15.19 -5.39
N TRP A 67 15.18 -14.54 -5.79
CA TRP A 67 13.84 -14.96 -5.39
C TRP A 67 13.54 -16.41 -5.82
N GLY A 68 13.94 -16.78 -7.03
CA GLY A 68 13.80 -18.13 -7.56
C GLY A 68 14.66 -19.17 -6.83
N GLU A 69 15.84 -18.80 -6.35
CA GLU A 69 16.70 -19.68 -5.53
C GLU A 69 16.00 -20.06 -4.21
N ILE A 70 15.21 -19.16 -3.63
CA ILE A 70 14.45 -19.40 -2.40
C ILE A 70 13.16 -20.18 -2.67
N THR A 71 12.43 -19.80 -3.72
CA THR A 71 11.05 -20.30 -3.96
C THR A 71 10.97 -21.43 -4.98
N GLY A 72 12.06 -21.74 -5.68
CA GLY A 72 12.08 -22.62 -6.85
C GLY A 72 11.45 -22.01 -8.11
N ARG A 73 10.98 -20.75 -8.07
CA ARG A 73 10.27 -20.09 -9.16
C ARG A 73 10.78 -18.66 -9.36
N PRO A 74 11.66 -18.41 -10.35
CA PRO A 74 12.21 -17.08 -10.56
C PRO A 74 11.12 -16.10 -11.03
N MET A 75 11.23 -14.86 -10.57
CA MET A 75 10.38 -13.77 -11.01
C MET A 75 11.11 -13.00 -12.12
N ASN A 76 10.46 -12.74 -13.25
CA ASN A 76 11.10 -11.98 -14.33
C ASN A 76 11.21 -10.48 -13.98
N ALA A 77 12.05 -9.75 -14.73
CA ALA A 77 12.30 -8.33 -14.48
C ALA A 77 11.03 -7.44 -14.57
N ALA A 78 10.08 -7.78 -15.45
CA ALA A 78 8.84 -7.01 -15.58
C ALA A 78 7.94 -7.19 -14.35
N THR A 79 7.83 -8.41 -13.82
CA THR A 79 7.11 -8.69 -12.59
C THR A 79 7.76 -7.99 -11.38
N TRP A 80 9.10 -7.98 -11.32
CA TRP A 80 9.82 -7.19 -10.32
C TRP A 80 9.57 -5.68 -10.45
N SER A 81 9.55 -5.15 -11.67
CA SER A 81 9.22 -3.75 -11.92
C SER A 81 7.80 -3.38 -11.46
N VAL A 82 6.84 -4.29 -11.65
CA VAL A 82 5.49 -4.15 -11.10
C VAL A 82 5.53 -4.20 -9.57
N ALA A 83 6.30 -5.13 -8.98
CA ALA A 83 6.42 -5.29 -7.53
C ALA A 83 6.97 -4.05 -6.81
N GLU A 84 7.86 -3.30 -7.46
CA GLU A 84 8.50 -2.09 -6.90
C GLU A 84 7.67 -0.82 -7.06
N ARG A 85 6.60 -0.84 -7.85
CA ARG A 85 5.69 0.31 -7.97
C ARG A 85 4.74 0.35 -6.78
N ALA A 86 4.50 1.56 -6.27
CA ALA A 86 3.50 1.77 -5.22
C ALA A 86 2.13 1.23 -5.69
N GLY A 87 1.55 0.30 -4.94
CA GLY A 87 0.30 -0.37 -5.30
C GLY A 87 0.39 -1.28 -6.53
N GLY A 88 1.58 -1.55 -7.06
CA GLY A 88 1.76 -2.38 -8.26
C GLY A 88 1.47 -3.86 -8.03
N ARG A 89 1.57 -4.33 -6.79
CA ARG A 89 1.15 -5.68 -6.39
C ARG A 89 0.67 -5.74 -4.94
N ALA A 90 -0.14 -6.75 -4.66
CA ALA A 90 -0.35 -7.21 -3.29
C ALA A 90 0.85 -8.07 -2.82
N TRP A 91 1.19 -7.94 -1.55
CA TRP A 91 2.19 -8.76 -0.86
C TRP A 91 1.47 -9.72 0.08
N ALA A 92 1.44 -11.00 -0.25
CA ALA A 92 0.94 -12.02 0.67
C ALA A 92 1.96 -12.24 1.82
N ALA A 93 1.52 -12.89 2.90
CA ALA A 93 2.41 -13.21 4.02
C ALA A 93 3.63 -14.04 3.59
N ASP A 94 3.44 -14.99 2.67
CA ASP A 94 4.54 -15.80 2.11
C ASP A 94 5.52 -14.93 1.30
N ASP A 95 5.01 -13.95 0.55
CA ASP A 95 5.87 -13.01 -0.20
C ASP A 95 6.73 -12.16 0.75
N LEU A 96 6.15 -11.74 1.88
CA LEU A 96 6.85 -11.01 2.93
C LEU A 96 7.96 -11.85 3.55
N ALA A 97 7.67 -13.12 3.87
CA ALA A 97 8.68 -14.04 4.42
C ALA A 97 9.83 -14.28 3.45
N VAL A 98 9.52 -14.48 2.16
CA VAL A 98 10.55 -14.66 1.11
C VAL A 98 11.36 -13.38 0.92
N ALA A 99 10.72 -12.20 0.87
CA ALA A 99 11.44 -10.93 0.76
C ALA A 99 12.35 -10.69 1.98
N ALA A 100 11.87 -10.99 3.18
CA ALA A 100 12.64 -10.85 4.41
C ALA A 100 13.88 -11.76 4.39
N GLN A 101 13.70 -13.02 3.99
CA GLN A 101 14.80 -13.96 3.81
C GLN A 101 15.80 -13.49 2.74
N LEU A 102 15.29 -13.01 1.60
CA LEU A 102 16.11 -12.52 0.49
C LEU A 102 17.04 -11.38 0.91
N PHE A 103 16.58 -10.50 1.80
CA PHE A 103 17.34 -9.34 2.26
C PHE A 103 17.98 -9.52 3.65
N GLY A 104 17.79 -10.69 4.29
CA GLY A 104 18.32 -10.98 5.63
C GLY A 104 17.72 -10.09 6.74
N LEU A 105 16.41 -9.81 6.66
CA LEU A 105 15.67 -8.96 7.59
C LEU A 105 14.61 -9.77 8.37
N ASP A 106 14.06 -9.18 9.43
CA ASP A 106 12.81 -9.66 10.00
C ASP A 106 11.63 -9.19 9.12
N PRO A 107 10.56 -10.01 8.91
CA PRO A 107 9.40 -9.59 8.13
C PRO A 107 8.74 -8.29 8.62
N ALA A 108 8.81 -7.98 9.92
CA ALA A 108 8.28 -6.74 10.48
C ALA A 108 9.05 -5.50 9.98
N ASP A 109 10.34 -5.61 9.68
CA ASP A 109 11.16 -4.50 9.19
C ASP A 109 10.68 -4.03 7.81
N LEU A 110 10.13 -4.94 6.99
CA LEU A 110 9.55 -4.61 5.69
C LEU A 110 8.25 -3.81 5.78
N LEU A 111 7.60 -3.82 6.95
CA LEU A 111 6.35 -3.08 7.19
C LEU A 111 6.61 -1.63 7.60
N THR A 112 7.84 -1.31 7.99
CA THR A 112 8.26 0.04 8.38
C THR A 112 9.05 0.71 7.27
N PRO A 113 8.83 2.00 6.97
CA PRO A 113 9.59 2.69 5.93
C PRO A 113 11.10 2.65 6.19
N ILE A 114 11.85 2.08 5.25
CA ILE A 114 13.31 2.12 5.27
C ILE A 114 13.72 3.48 4.73
N GLY A 115 14.40 4.26 5.57
CA GLY A 115 14.86 5.60 5.21
C GLY A 115 15.75 5.62 3.97
N ALA A 116 15.77 6.76 3.28
CA ALA A 116 16.67 6.99 2.16
C ALA A 116 18.13 6.78 2.59
N CYS A 117 19.02 6.45 1.65
CA CYS A 117 20.44 6.37 1.96
C CYS A 117 20.94 7.69 2.56
N GLU A 118 21.49 7.68 3.77
CA GLU A 118 21.99 8.89 4.45
C GLU A 118 23.07 9.63 3.63
N GLN A 119 23.81 8.90 2.79
CA GLN A 119 24.90 9.45 1.99
C GLN A 119 24.42 10.18 0.73
N CYS A 120 23.35 9.73 0.08
CA CYS A 120 22.92 10.29 -1.20
C CYS A 120 21.42 10.62 -1.30
N GLY A 121 20.64 10.38 -0.26
CA GLY A 121 19.17 10.52 -0.29
C GLY A 121 18.50 9.72 -1.41
N ASP A 122 19.09 8.61 -1.82
CA ASP A 122 18.74 7.83 -3.03
C ASP A 122 18.76 8.61 -4.36
N GLN A 123 19.39 9.79 -4.37
CA GLN A 123 19.56 10.69 -5.51
C GLN A 123 21.05 11.06 -5.68
N PRO A 124 21.89 10.14 -6.17
CA PRO A 124 23.29 10.46 -6.46
C PRO A 124 23.39 11.52 -7.60
N PRO A 125 24.52 12.25 -7.71
CA PRO A 125 24.75 13.16 -8.82
C PRO A 125 24.67 12.45 -10.19
N ALA A 126 24.25 13.18 -11.23
CA ALA A 126 24.10 12.64 -12.57
C ALA A 126 25.40 11.99 -13.08
N GLY A 127 25.32 10.73 -13.53
CA GLY A 127 26.48 9.97 -14.00
C GLY A 127 27.34 9.34 -12.90
N PHE A 128 26.92 9.42 -11.63
CA PHE A 128 27.60 8.77 -10.51
C PHE A 128 26.74 7.67 -9.89
N ILE A 129 27.43 6.67 -9.34
CA ILE A 129 26.85 5.60 -8.53
C ILE A 129 27.24 5.86 -7.08
N CYS A 130 26.27 5.84 -6.16
CA CYS A 130 26.57 5.93 -4.73
C CYS A 130 27.35 4.68 -4.30
N SER A 131 28.55 4.86 -3.76
CA SER A 131 29.36 3.74 -3.27
C SER A 131 28.73 3.02 -2.07
N THR A 132 27.91 3.73 -1.28
CA THR A 132 27.25 3.17 -0.09
C THR A 132 26.01 2.36 -0.45
N CYS A 133 25.07 2.91 -1.24
CA CYS A 133 23.79 2.25 -1.51
C CYS A 133 23.59 1.80 -2.96
N GLY A 134 24.56 2.01 -3.86
CA GLY A 134 24.45 1.56 -5.25
C GLY A 134 23.43 2.31 -6.12
N ALA A 135 22.76 3.34 -5.60
CA ALA A 135 21.88 4.18 -6.41
C ALA A 135 22.67 4.80 -7.56
N GLU A 136 22.06 4.88 -8.75
CA GLU A 136 22.61 5.51 -9.95
C GLU A 136 21.63 6.55 -10.49
N ALA A 137 22.15 7.71 -10.91
CA ALA A 137 21.37 8.72 -11.61
C ALA A 137 21.76 8.75 -13.11
N PRO A 138 20.77 8.92 -14.01
CA PRO A 138 21.03 8.96 -15.44
C PRO A 138 22.05 10.04 -15.79
N ARG A 139 22.95 9.75 -16.74
CA ARG A 139 23.85 10.76 -17.30
C ARG A 139 23.02 11.84 -18.00
N LYS A 140 23.38 13.12 -17.79
CA LYS A 140 22.83 14.21 -18.59
C LYS A 140 23.29 14.00 -20.04
N ALA A 141 22.33 13.92 -20.95
CA ALA A 141 22.55 13.80 -22.39
C ALA A 141 23.19 15.09 -22.95
#